data_AF-A0A1J9R1T1-F1
#
_entry.id   AF-A0A1J9R1T1-F1
#
_cell.length_a   1.000
_cell.length_b   1.000
_cell.length_c   1.000
_cell.angle_alpha   90.00
_cell.angle_beta   90.00
_cell.angle_gamma   90.00
#
_symmetry.space_group_name_H-M   'P 1'
#
loop_
_entity.id
_entity.type
_entity.pdbx_description
1 polymer ?
#
loop_
_entity_poly.entity_id
_entity_poly.type
_entity_poly.pdbx_seq_one_letter_code
_entity_poly.pdbx_strand_id
1 'polypeptide(L)'
;MDQVYTSRLRIADPSSYDNDGNDDKITACAAEFANQVPKYKFTAAEIQGYLLQHKESPENAVKGIDTWVKERMASNLSMKN
;
A
#
# COMPACT_ATOMS: atom_id res chain seq x y z
N MET A 1 30.07 -34.83 14.23
CA MET A 1 29.06 -34.32 13.27
C MET A 1 28.07 -33.61 14.17
N ASP A 2 28.44 -32.37 14.54
CA ASP A 2 28.02 -31.77 15.81
C ASP A 2 27.20 -30.51 15.57
N GLN A 3 26.02 -30.48 16.20
CA GLN A 3 25.01 -29.45 16.46
C GLN A 3 25.20 -27.98 16.01
N VAL A 4 25.79 -27.68 14.85
CA VAL A 4 25.91 -26.31 14.32
C VAL A 4 24.80 -25.91 13.34
N TYR A 5 23.68 -26.63 13.31
CA TYR A 5 22.52 -26.30 12.44
C TYR A 5 21.28 -25.80 13.19
N THR A 6 21.37 -25.65 14.51
CA THR A 6 20.34 -25.04 15.37
C THR A 6 20.58 -23.56 15.64
N SER A 7 21.34 -22.86 14.78
CA SER A 7 21.42 -21.40 14.77
C SER A 7 20.58 -20.76 13.65
N ARG A 8 19.70 -21.54 13.00
CA ARG A 8 18.63 -20.97 12.17
C ARG A 8 17.65 -20.22 13.07
N LEU A 9 17.32 -19.00 12.64
CA LEU A 9 16.10 -18.30 13.05
C LEU A 9 16.09 -17.74 14.49
N ARG A 10 17.04 -16.85 14.81
CA ARG A 10 16.61 -15.66 15.54
C ARG A 10 15.84 -14.80 14.54
N ILE A 11 14.57 -15.15 14.38
CA ILE A 11 13.51 -14.25 13.97
C ILE A 11 13.86 -12.91 14.62
N ALA A 12 14.21 -11.91 13.79
CA ALA A 12 14.24 -10.54 14.24
C ALA A 12 12.93 -10.32 14.98
N ASP A 13 13.04 -9.98 16.26
CA ASP A 13 11.88 -9.69 17.08
C ASP A 13 10.96 -8.73 16.30
N PRO A 14 9.75 -9.16 15.90
CA PRO A 14 8.89 -8.34 15.06
C PRO A 14 8.31 -7.13 15.81
N SER A 15 8.63 -6.97 17.10
CA SER A 15 8.16 -5.86 17.93
C SER A 15 9.12 -4.67 17.93
N SER A 16 10.33 -4.77 17.36
CA SER A 16 11.33 -3.68 17.44
C SER A 16 11.35 -2.74 16.22
N TYR A 17 10.35 -2.79 15.33
CA TYR A 17 10.10 -1.69 14.40
C TYR A 17 9.37 -0.55 15.12
N ASP A 18 10.01 0.01 16.15
CA ASP A 18 9.67 1.32 16.67
C ASP A 18 10.10 2.35 15.61
N ASN A 19 9.19 2.71 14.72
CA ASN A 19 9.25 4.02 14.07
C ASN A 19 7.98 4.79 14.47
N ASP A 20 8.24 5.79 15.33
CA ASP A 20 7.57 7.08 15.49
C ASP A 20 6.10 7.19 15.02
N GLY A 21 5.18 7.63 15.91
CA GLY A 21 3.72 7.69 15.71
C GLY A 21 3.18 8.51 14.52
N ASN A 22 4.02 8.90 13.58
CA ASN A 22 3.67 9.32 12.23
C ASN A 22 3.30 8.12 11.32
N ASP A 23 3.91 6.94 11.55
CA ASP A 23 3.66 5.73 10.75
C ASP A 23 2.26 5.14 10.98
N ASP A 24 1.66 5.32 12.17
CA ASP A 24 0.29 4.88 12.45
C ASP A 24 -0.74 5.59 11.56
N LYS A 25 -0.55 6.89 11.32
CA LYS A 25 -1.45 7.68 10.46
C LYS A 25 -1.33 7.25 9.00
N ILE A 26 -0.10 7.02 8.55
CA ILE A 26 0.17 6.52 7.20
C ILE A 26 -0.40 5.10 7.04
N THR A 27 -0.26 4.25 8.06
CA THR A 27 -0.80 2.89 8.07
C THR A 27 -2.32 2.88 8.03
N ALA A 28 -2.97 3.74 8.82
CA ALA A 28 -4.42 3.94 8.77
C ALA A 28 -4.86 4.42 7.37
N CYS A 29 -4.17 5.40 6.80
CA CYS A 29 -4.44 5.86 5.43
C CYS A 29 -4.25 4.75 4.39
N ALA A 30 -3.20 3.93 4.52
CA ALA A 30 -2.95 2.82 3.62
C ALA A 30 -4.03 1.73 3.72
N ALA A 31 -4.51 1.45 4.93
CA ALA A 31 -5.61 0.53 5.15
C ALA A 31 -6.92 1.06 4.54
N GLU A 32 -7.26 2.34 4.75
CA GLU A 32 -8.43 2.96 4.13
C GLU A 32 -8.33 2.99 2.60
N PHE A 33 -7.16 3.32 2.07
CA PHE A 33 -6.87 3.28 0.65
C PHE A 33 -7.10 1.89 0.06
N ALA A 34 -6.54 0.85 0.70
CA ALA A 34 -6.70 -0.54 0.25
C ALA A 34 -8.15 -1.04 0.30
N ASN A 35 -8.98 -0.51 1.22
CA ASN A 35 -10.40 -0.83 1.29
C ASN A 35 -11.20 -0.18 0.15
N GLN A 36 -10.83 1.02 -0.29
CA GLN A 36 -11.50 1.73 -1.38
C GLN A 36 -11.06 1.23 -2.76
N VAL A 37 -9.85 0.69 -2.89
CA VAL A 37 -9.35 0.17 -4.16
C VAL A 37 -9.97 -1.21 -4.46
N PRO A 38 -10.72 -1.37 -5.57
CA PRO A 38 -11.28 -2.66 -5.93
C PRO A 38 -10.20 -3.68 -6.30
N LYS A 39 -10.33 -4.88 -5.72
CA LYS A 39 -9.41 -6.01 -5.93
C LYS A 39 -9.37 -6.43 -7.40
N TYR A 40 -8.18 -6.78 -7.90
CA TYR A 40 -7.93 -7.26 -9.27
C TYR A 40 -8.26 -6.29 -10.41
N LYS A 41 -8.40 -4.99 -10.11
CA LYS A 41 -8.72 -3.97 -11.13
C LYS A 41 -7.56 -3.06 -11.48
N PHE A 42 -6.58 -2.96 -10.60
CA PHE A 42 -5.41 -2.11 -10.73
C PHE A 42 -4.13 -2.94 -10.61
N THR A 43 -3.12 -2.58 -11.38
CA THR A 43 -1.79 -3.15 -11.24
C THR A 43 -1.01 -2.45 -10.11
N ALA A 44 -0.02 -3.14 -9.55
CA ALA A 44 0.85 -2.56 -8.53
C ALA A 44 1.53 -1.26 -9.02
N ALA A 45 1.90 -1.19 -10.29
CA ALA A 45 2.51 -0.01 -10.90
C ALA A 45 1.58 1.20 -10.92
N GLU A 46 0.28 1.00 -11.19
CA GLU A 46 -0.70 2.09 -11.22
C GLU A 46 -0.97 2.65 -9.82
N ILE A 47 -1.11 1.75 -8.84
CA ILE A 47 -1.27 2.12 -7.44
C ILE A 47 -0.03 2.87 -6.94
N GLN A 48 1.16 2.36 -7.23
CA GLN A 48 2.42 3.00 -6.86
C GLN A 48 2.57 4.38 -7.52
N GLY A 49 2.16 4.51 -8.79
CA GLY A 49 2.18 5.80 -9.51
C GLY A 49 1.27 6.85 -8.86
N TYR A 50 0.09 6.44 -8.40
CA TYR A 50 -0.82 7.33 -7.66
C TYR A 50 -0.24 7.73 -6.30
N LEU A 51 0.28 6.76 -5.53
CA LEU A 51 0.92 7.03 -4.24
C LEU A 51 2.14 7.95 -4.38
N LEU A 52 2.91 7.84 -5.47
CA LEU A 52 4.02 8.74 -5.77
C LEU A 52 3.59 10.19 -6.04
N GLN A 53 2.42 10.39 -6.69
CA GLN A 53 1.85 11.74 -6.87
C GLN A 53 1.35 12.35 -5.56
N HIS A 54 0.93 11.52 -4.62
CA HIS A 54 0.39 11.96 -3.33
C HIS A 54 1.35 11.75 -2.15
N LYS A 55 2.66 11.54 -2.41
CA LYS A 55 3.68 11.23 -1.39
C LYS A 55 3.80 12.28 -0.28
N GLU A 56 3.43 13.52 -0.58
CA GLU A 56 3.51 14.66 0.34
C GLU A 56 2.25 14.78 1.21
N SER A 57 1.14 14.14 0.82
CA SER A 57 -0.17 14.27 1.45
C SER A 57 -0.97 12.95 1.38
N PRO A 58 -0.71 11.99 2.28
CA PRO A 58 -1.40 10.70 2.31
C PRO A 58 -2.91 10.83 2.56
N GLU A 59 -3.35 11.81 3.36
CA GLU A 59 -4.77 12.08 3.60
C GLU A 59 -5.50 12.48 2.30
N ASN A 60 -4.82 13.20 1.42
CA ASN A 60 -5.38 13.63 0.15
C ASN A 60 -5.48 12.44 -0.83
N ALA A 61 -4.58 11.47 -0.73
CA ALA A 61 -4.68 10.21 -1.47
C ALA A 61 -5.94 9.44 -1.07
N VAL A 62 -6.23 9.34 0.23
CA VAL A 62 -7.42 8.61 0.72
C VAL A 62 -8.73 9.32 0.37
N LYS A 63 -8.75 10.66 0.37
CA LYS A 63 -9.93 11.43 -0.06
C LYS A 63 -10.13 11.42 -1.58
N GLY A 64 -9.03 11.40 -2.34
CA GLY A 64 -9.05 11.42 -3.80
C GLY A 64 -9.20 10.06 -4.46
N ILE A 65 -9.09 8.96 -3.70
CA ILE A 65 -9.04 7.61 -4.28
C ILE A 65 -10.34 7.21 -4.96
N ASP A 66 -11.51 7.58 -4.42
CA ASP A 66 -12.81 7.28 -5.05
C ASP A 66 -12.91 7.93 -6.45
N THR A 67 -12.56 9.22 -6.55
CA THR A 67 -12.50 9.94 -7.82
C THR A 67 -11.50 9.29 -8.77
N TRP A 68 -10.28 9.01 -8.29
CA TRP A 68 -9.24 8.38 -9.10
C TRP A 68 -9.67 6.99 -9.62
N VAL A 69 -10.30 6.16 -8.78
CA VAL A 69 -10.81 4.85 -9.18
C VAL A 69 -11.86 5.01 -10.28
N LYS A 70 -12.80 5.96 -10.13
CA LYS A 70 -13.84 6.24 -11.13
C LYS A 70 -13.24 6.69 -12.46
N GLU A 71 -12.30 7.64 -12.43
CA GLU A 71 -11.62 8.13 -13.63
C GLU A 71 -10.83 7.02 -14.31
N ARG A 72 -10.03 6.25 -13.56
CA ARG A 72 -9.24 5.16 -14.13
C ARG A 72 -10.11 4.05 -14.68
N MET A 73 -11.22 3.71 -14.04
CA MET A 73 -12.18 2.73 -14.54
C MET A 73 -12.84 3.21 -15.83
N ALA A 74 -13.21 4.49 -15.91
CA ALA A 74 -13.78 5.09 -17.10
C ALA A 74 -12.78 5.06 -18.28
N SER A 75 -11.53 5.46 -18.04
CA SER A 75 -10.48 5.39 -19.06
C SER A 75 -10.19 3.96 -19.51
N ASN A 76 -10.13 2.99 -18.57
CA ASN A 76 -9.88 1.59 -18.89
C ASN A 76 -11.06 0.93 -19.63
N LEU A 77 -12.30 1.40 -19.42
CA LEU A 77 -13.48 0.95 -20.14
C LEU A 77 -13.57 1.53 -21.56
N SER A 78 -13.14 2.78 -21.75
CA SER A 78 -13.22 3.47 -23.04
C SER A 78 -12.23 2.96 -24.10
N MET A 79 -11.22 2.17 -23.73
CA MET A 79 -10.23 1.61 -24.66
C MET A 79 -10.63 0.25 -25.28
N LYS A 80 -11.82 -0.28 -24.94
CA LYS A 80 -12.25 -1.64 -25.35
C LYS A 80 -13.26 -1.69 -26.51
N ASN A 81 -13.44 -0.61 -27.27
CA ASN A 81 -14.42 -0.54 -28.36
C ASN A 81 -13.78 -0.43 -29.74
#